data_AF-A0A2D6ZLI7-F1
#
_entry.id   AF-A0A2D6ZLI7-F1
#
_cell.length_a   1.000
_cell.length_b   1.000
_cell.length_c   1.000
_cell.angle_alpha   90.00
_cell.angle_beta   90.00
_cell.angle_gamma   90.00
#
_symmetry.space_group_name_H-M   'P 1'
#
loop_
_entity.id
_entity.type
_entity.pdbx_description
1 polymer ?
#
loop_
_entity_poly.entity_id
_entity_poly.type
_entity_poly.pdbx_seq_one_letter_code
_entity_poly.pdbx_strand_id
1 'polypeptide(L)'
;MRTMFFNILNKPATWLCASILVSATAPANELTLDDVFPTDRVLDVQITVAEKDWDKIRHQSRNFVSALHEDRKNAHIDGPYEYVTADVKINGVKFEKVGLRKKGFIGSQSTSRPSLKIKLNHTDKAQKIGGLTNLTMNNNKQDNTIVSQFMGYALFNAAGSPAPRCAFAKVTVNGKNLGVYSHVETVRKTVLNRGFGNEDGTLYEGTVVDFYEGWDGSFERKTGNRDWRTSAK
;
A
#
# COMPACT_ATOMS: atom_id res chain seq x y z
N MET A 1 63.36 19.78 -66.63
CA MET A 1 63.86 20.78 -65.68
C MET A 1 63.23 20.49 -64.32
N ARG A 2 64.08 20.10 -63.35
CA ARG A 2 63.88 19.98 -61.89
C ARG A 2 62.65 19.24 -61.31
N THR A 3 62.96 18.03 -60.87
CA THR A 3 62.53 17.29 -59.67
C THR A 3 62.02 18.13 -58.49
N MET A 4 60.97 17.65 -57.83
CA MET A 4 60.72 17.82 -56.38
C MET A 4 60.03 16.56 -55.85
N PHE A 5 60.74 15.81 -55.01
CA PHE A 5 60.20 14.73 -54.19
C PHE A 5 59.60 15.34 -52.92
N PHE A 6 58.38 14.93 -52.55
CA PHE A 6 57.86 15.14 -51.19
C PHE A 6 57.65 13.78 -50.52
N ASN A 7 58.45 13.55 -49.47
CA ASN A 7 58.34 12.42 -48.57
C ASN A 7 57.30 12.78 -47.49
N ILE A 8 56.20 12.03 -47.40
CA ILE A 8 55.29 12.10 -46.25
C ILE A 8 55.18 10.69 -45.66
N LEU A 9 55.91 10.47 -44.57
CA LEU A 9 55.75 9.33 -43.68
C LEU A 9 54.36 9.41 -43.03
N ASN A 10 53.47 8.48 -43.33
CA ASN A 10 52.19 8.35 -42.62
C ASN A 10 52.31 7.20 -41.61
N LYS A 11 52.29 7.51 -40.31
CA LYS A 11 52.28 6.52 -39.23
C LYS A 11 50.84 5.97 -39.05
N PRO A 12 50.64 4.67 -38.79
CA PRO A 12 49.31 4.14 -38.51
C PRO A 12 48.85 4.60 -37.12
N ALA A 13 47.71 5.29 -37.06
CA ALA A 13 47.02 5.62 -35.82
C ALA A 13 46.21 4.40 -35.36
N THR A 14 46.65 3.74 -34.30
CA THR A 14 45.90 2.69 -33.61
C THR A 14 44.76 3.32 -32.83
N TRP A 15 43.53 3.19 -33.32
CA TRP A 15 42.32 3.60 -32.61
C TRP A 15 41.89 2.49 -31.64
N LEU A 16 42.13 2.70 -30.35
CA LEU A 16 41.60 1.87 -29.29
C LEU A 16 40.11 2.20 -29.13
N CYS A 17 39.22 1.42 -29.74
CA CYS A 17 37.78 1.50 -29.46
C CYS A 17 37.52 0.93 -28.06
N ALA A 18 37.43 1.81 -27.06
CA ALA A 18 36.88 1.47 -25.76
C ALA A 18 35.35 1.26 -25.93
N SER A 19 34.93 0.01 -26.03
CA SER A 19 33.52 -0.37 -25.96
C SER A 19 33.02 -0.13 -24.54
N ILE A 20 32.39 1.02 -24.32
CA ILE A 20 31.60 1.30 -23.12
C ILE A 20 30.39 0.37 -23.17
N LEU A 21 30.41 -0.69 -22.36
CA LEU A 21 29.22 -1.48 -22.05
C LEU A 21 28.27 -0.59 -21.25
N VAL A 22 27.37 0.10 -21.95
CA VAL A 22 26.17 0.67 -21.33
C VAL A 22 25.26 -0.51 -21.02
N SER A 23 25.31 -1.00 -19.77
CA SER A 23 24.27 -1.87 -19.25
C SER A 23 22.97 -1.08 -19.23
N ALA A 24 22.14 -1.24 -20.25
CA ALA A 24 20.76 -0.80 -20.21
C ALA A 24 20.05 -1.62 -19.13
N THR A 25 19.96 -1.07 -17.91
CA THR A 25 19.02 -1.56 -16.91
C THR A 25 17.63 -1.42 -17.52
N ALA A 26 16.98 -2.54 -17.84
CA ALA A 26 15.58 -2.53 -18.20
C ALA A 26 14.81 -1.73 -17.13
N PRO A 27 13.85 -0.87 -17.49
CA PRO A 27 13.05 -0.18 -16.50
C PRO A 27 12.45 -1.24 -15.58
N ALA A 28 12.70 -1.10 -14.28
CA ALA A 28 12.03 -1.93 -13.29
C ALA A 28 10.53 -1.80 -13.56
N ASN A 29 9.86 -2.90 -13.90
CA ASN A 29 8.41 -2.90 -14.16
C ASN A 29 7.70 -2.19 -12.99
N GLU A 30 7.23 -0.97 -13.23
CA GLU A 30 6.44 -0.23 -12.27
C GLU A 30 5.07 -0.91 -12.22
N LEU A 31 4.72 -1.49 -11.07
CA LEU A 31 3.41 -2.13 -10.92
C LEU A 31 2.31 -1.12 -11.14
N THR A 32 1.29 -1.51 -11.90
CA THR A 32 0.05 -0.75 -12.07
C THR A 32 -1.00 -1.17 -11.03
N LEU A 33 -2.15 -0.49 -11.04
CA LEU A 33 -3.29 -0.89 -10.20
C LEU A 33 -3.83 -2.26 -10.59
N ASP A 34 -3.86 -2.59 -11.88
CA ASP A 34 -4.38 -3.88 -12.36
C ASP A 34 -3.43 -5.03 -11.97
N ASP A 35 -2.13 -4.75 -11.91
CA ASP A 35 -1.14 -5.72 -11.43
C ASP A 35 -1.30 -6.07 -9.96
N VAL A 36 -1.84 -5.14 -9.14
CA VAL A 36 -2.05 -5.34 -7.70
C VAL A 36 -3.51 -5.54 -7.31
N PHE A 37 -4.46 -5.51 -8.26
CA PHE A 37 -5.84 -5.94 -8.03
C PHE A 37 -6.34 -6.92 -9.11
N PRO A 38 -5.61 -8.01 -9.39
CA PRO A 38 -6.09 -9.01 -10.33
C PRO A 38 -7.32 -9.74 -9.77
N THR A 39 -8.23 -10.11 -10.66
CA THR A 39 -9.43 -10.92 -10.36
C THR A 39 -9.27 -12.39 -10.75
N ASP A 40 -8.19 -12.73 -11.44
CA ASP A 40 -7.93 -14.04 -12.07
C ASP A 40 -6.73 -14.80 -11.48
N ARG A 41 -5.98 -14.15 -10.58
CA ARG A 41 -4.80 -14.74 -9.92
C ARG A 41 -4.63 -14.22 -8.51
N VAL A 42 -3.79 -14.94 -7.74
CA VAL A 42 -3.41 -14.55 -6.38
C VAL A 42 -2.07 -13.82 -6.42
N LEU A 43 -2.01 -12.65 -5.80
CA LEU A 43 -0.78 -11.88 -5.62
C LEU A 43 0.22 -12.62 -4.75
N ASP A 44 1.49 -12.63 -5.14
CA ASP A 44 2.57 -13.08 -4.28
C ASP A 44 3.16 -11.88 -3.51
N VAL A 45 2.96 -11.86 -2.20
CA VAL A 45 3.46 -10.80 -1.32
C VAL A 45 4.44 -11.41 -0.31
N GLN A 46 5.72 -11.11 -0.49
CA GLN A 46 6.80 -11.57 0.40
C GLN A 46 7.32 -10.39 1.21
N ILE A 47 7.33 -10.53 2.53
CA ILE A 47 7.72 -9.47 3.46
C ILE A 47 8.95 -9.95 4.23
N THR A 48 9.97 -9.10 4.28
CA THR A 48 11.17 -9.30 5.09
C THR A 48 11.23 -8.20 6.15
N VAL A 49 11.33 -8.60 7.41
CA VAL A 49 11.31 -7.68 8.56
C VAL A 49 12.17 -8.25 9.68
N ALA A 50 12.80 -7.40 10.49
CA ALA A 50 13.57 -7.87 11.65
C ALA A 50 12.69 -8.72 12.59
N GLU A 51 13.20 -9.83 13.11
CA GLU A 51 12.42 -10.76 13.94
C GLU A 51 11.81 -10.08 15.17
N LYS A 52 12.60 -9.22 15.85
CA LYS A 52 12.13 -8.40 16.96
C LYS A 52 10.93 -7.52 16.59
N ASP A 53 10.96 -6.93 15.41
CA ASP A 53 9.90 -6.06 14.92
C ASP A 53 8.66 -6.86 14.50
N TRP A 54 8.87 -8.05 13.93
CA TRP A 54 7.79 -8.98 13.65
C TRP A 54 7.09 -9.44 14.93
N ASP A 55 7.85 -9.77 15.96
CA ASP A 55 7.32 -10.14 17.27
C ASP A 55 6.56 -8.99 17.92
N LYS A 56 7.09 -7.76 17.84
CA LYS A 56 6.38 -6.55 18.27
C LYS A 56 5.03 -6.43 17.57
N ILE A 57 5.01 -6.49 16.23
CA ILE A 57 3.78 -6.38 15.43
C ILE A 57 2.76 -7.44 15.84
N ARG A 58 3.16 -8.70 15.95
CA ARG A 58 2.24 -9.82 16.22
C ARG A 58 1.53 -9.66 17.57
N HIS A 59 2.25 -9.17 18.59
CA HIS A 59 1.77 -9.08 19.96
C HIS A 59 1.10 -7.75 20.33
N GLN A 60 1.19 -6.71 19.50
CA GLN A 60 0.36 -5.52 19.68
C GLN A 60 -1.13 -5.89 19.66
N SER A 61 -1.89 -5.38 20.62
CA SER A 61 -3.32 -5.70 20.76
C SER A 61 -4.11 -4.48 21.22
N ARG A 62 -5.32 -4.34 20.69
CA ARG A 62 -6.32 -3.38 21.15
C ARG A 62 -7.16 -4.02 22.26
N ASN A 63 -7.27 -3.34 23.39
CA ASN A 63 -8.04 -3.80 24.55
C ASN A 63 -9.52 -3.44 24.38
N PHE A 64 -10.45 -4.34 24.77
CA PHE A 64 -11.89 -4.13 24.61
C PHE A 64 -12.41 -2.89 25.36
N VAL A 65 -11.93 -2.66 26.59
CA VAL A 65 -12.35 -1.54 27.45
C VAL A 65 -11.98 -0.21 26.80
N SER A 66 -10.73 -0.04 26.36
CA SER A 66 -10.34 1.17 25.63
C SER A 66 -10.92 1.22 24.21
N ALA A 67 -11.24 0.06 23.62
CA ALA A 67 -11.84 -0.04 22.30
C ALA A 67 -13.32 0.34 22.26
N LEU A 68 -14.03 0.40 23.39
CA LEU A 68 -15.47 0.67 23.44
C LEU A 68 -15.84 1.66 24.56
N HIS A 69 -14.85 2.37 25.10
CA HIS A 69 -15.06 3.43 26.09
C HIS A 69 -15.98 4.53 25.57
N GLU A 70 -16.75 5.16 26.46
CA GLU A 70 -17.72 6.19 26.10
C GLU A 70 -17.09 7.46 25.53
N ASP A 71 -15.82 7.73 25.80
CA ASP A 71 -15.09 8.87 25.21
C ASP A 71 -15.05 8.84 23.68
N ARG A 72 -15.32 7.68 23.07
CA ARG A 72 -15.47 7.56 21.62
C ARG A 72 -16.54 8.46 21.06
N LYS A 73 -17.54 8.84 21.85
CA LYS A 73 -18.59 9.81 21.47
C LYS A 73 -18.01 11.20 21.18
N ASN A 74 -16.86 11.52 21.76
CA ASN A 74 -16.29 12.87 21.70
C ASN A 74 -15.12 12.95 20.71
N ALA A 75 -14.37 11.87 20.53
CA ALA A 75 -13.19 11.85 19.67
C ALA A 75 -12.89 10.45 19.11
N HIS A 76 -12.23 10.43 17.94
CA HIS A 76 -11.58 9.20 17.46
C HIS A 76 -10.54 8.70 18.47
N ILE A 77 -10.53 7.38 18.71
CA ILE A 77 -9.52 6.73 19.54
C ILE A 77 -8.55 5.93 18.67
N ASP A 78 -7.29 6.36 18.70
CA ASP A 78 -6.19 5.75 17.97
C ASP A 78 -5.96 4.28 18.34
N GLY A 79 -5.36 3.56 17.39
CA GLY A 79 -4.94 2.18 17.61
C GLY A 79 -3.56 2.06 18.23
N PRO A 80 -3.30 0.99 18.98
CA PRO A 80 -1.97 0.74 19.58
C PRO A 80 -0.98 0.14 18.56
N TYR A 81 -1.22 0.32 17.26
CA TYR A 81 -0.45 -0.36 16.22
C TYR A 81 0.54 0.59 15.58
N GLU A 82 1.80 0.25 15.70
CA GLU A 82 2.92 1.08 15.24
C GLU A 82 3.52 0.51 13.96
N TYR A 83 4.09 1.39 13.15
CA TYR A 83 4.89 0.97 12.01
C TYR A 83 6.29 0.56 12.45
N VAL A 84 6.80 -0.49 11.81
CA VAL A 84 8.23 -0.84 11.78
C VAL A 84 8.71 -0.79 10.33
N THR A 85 10.02 -0.79 10.12
CA THR A 85 10.59 -0.82 8.77
C THR A 85 10.67 -2.27 8.28
N ALA A 86 10.31 -2.49 7.01
CA ALA A 86 10.38 -3.79 6.34
C ALA A 86 10.72 -3.59 4.86
N ASP A 87 11.07 -4.68 4.18
CA ASP A 87 11.09 -4.77 2.72
C ASP A 87 9.92 -5.64 2.26
N VAL A 88 9.38 -5.35 1.08
CA VAL A 88 8.34 -6.18 0.46
C VAL A 88 8.67 -6.46 -1.01
N LYS A 89 8.39 -7.68 -1.45
CA LYS A 89 8.35 -8.09 -2.85
C LYS A 89 6.90 -8.38 -3.24
N ILE A 90 6.41 -7.74 -4.29
CA ILE A 90 5.06 -7.95 -4.83
C ILE A 90 5.22 -8.48 -6.24
N ASN A 91 4.82 -9.73 -6.50
CA ASN A 91 5.00 -10.40 -7.80
C ASN A 91 6.41 -10.26 -8.38
N GLY A 92 7.44 -10.26 -7.52
CA GLY A 92 8.82 -10.11 -7.97
C GLY A 92 9.39 -8.68 -7.92
N VAL A 93 8.54 -7.65 -7.81
CA VAL A 93 8.99 -6.25 -7.73
C VAL A 93 9.29 -5.87 -6.29
N LYS A 94 10.51 -5.39 -6.02
CA LYS A 94 11.00 -5.06 -4.67
C LYS A 94 10.68 -3.61 -4.31
N PHE A 95 10.20 -3.41 -3.08
CA PHE A 95 10.01 -2.12 -2.42
C PHE A 95 10.77 -2.16 -1.09
N GLU A 96 11.75 -1.29 -0.95
CA GLU A 96 12.62 -1.26 0.24
C GLU A 96 12.13 -0.23 1.26
N LYS A 97 12.45 -0.47 2.53
CA LYS A 97 12.19 0.48 3.64
C LYS A 97 10.73 0.95 3.68
N VAL A 98 9.81 0.03 3.43
CA VAL A 98 8.37 0.23 3.59
C VAL A 98 8.00 0.16 5.07
N GLY A 99 6.86 0.73 5.41
CA GLY A 99 6.32 0.67 6.77
C GLY A 99 5.40 -0.53 6.88
N LEU A 100 5.67 -1.45 7.80
CA LEU A 100 4.78 -2.57 8.12
C LEU A 100 4.12 -2.33 9.48
N ARG A 101 2.80 -2.51 9.58
CA ARG A 101 2.11 -2.51 10.88
C ARG A 101 0.99 -3.53 10.93
N LYS A 102 0.63 -3.92 12.15
CA LYS A 102 -0.63 -4.63 12.38
C LYS A 102 -1.82 -3.71 12.08
N LYS A 103 -2.87 -4.31 11.57
CA LYS A 103 -4.22 -3.75 11.45
C LYS A 103 -5.17 -4.63 12.22
N GLY A 104 -6.14 -4.03 12.87
CA GLY A 104 -7.27 -4.78 13.38
C GLY A 104 -8.17 -3.95 14.29
N PHE A 105 -9.40 -4.42 14.41
CA PHE A 105 -10.25 -4.18 15.57
C PHE A 105 -10.51 -5.52 16.27
N ILE A 106 -11.30 -5.53 17.34
CA ILE A 106 -11.49 -6.67 18.27
C ILE A 106 -11.62 -8.03 17.55
N GLY A 107 -12.56 -8.18 16.62
CA GLY A 107 -12.83 -9.47 15.95
C GLY A 107 -11.72 -9.97 15.00
N SER A 108 -10.87 -9.06 14.51
CA SER A 108 -9.84 -9.38 13.51
C SER A 108 -8.44 -9.62 14.10
N GLN A 109 -8.26 -9.40 15.41
CA GLN A 109 -6.94 -9.50 16.03
C GLN A 109 -6.42 -10.95 16.03
N SER A 110 -5.17 -11.13 15.64
CA SER A 110 -4.49 -12.43 15.66
C SER A 110 -3.00 -12.23 15.86
N THR A 111 -2.38 -13.09 16.68
CA THR A 111 -0.93 -13.16 16.88
C THR A 111 -0.27 -14.08 15.87
N SER A 112 -0.98 -15.08 15.34
CA SER A 112 -0.44 -16.04 14.37
C SER A 112 -0.63 -15.59 12.91
N ARG A 113 -1.70 -14.84 12.64
CA ARG A 113 -2.10 -14.36 11.30
C ARG A 113 -2.66 -12.94 11.38
N PRO A 114 -1.86 -11.93 11.76
CA PRO A 114 -2.34 -10.55 11.87
C PRO A 114 -2.79 -10.03 10.51
N SER A 115 -3.80 -9.15 10.47
CA SER A 115 -3.99 -8.28 9.30
C SER A 115 -2.85 -7.27 9.26
N LEU A 116 -2.39 -6.92 8.06
CA LEU A 116 -1.21 -6.09 7.86
C LEU A 116 -1.56 -4.86 7.02
N LYS A 117 -0.95 -3.72 7.34
CA LYS A 117 -0.85 -2.58 6.43
C LYS A 117 0.60 -2.40 6.04
N ILE A 118 0.82 -2.23 4.73
CA ILE A 118 2.10 -1.90 4.14
C ILE A 118 2.00 -0.46 3.64
N LYS A 119 2.87 0.42 4.16
CA LYS A 119 3.00 1.81 3.73
C LYS A 119 4.20 1.90 2.82
N LEU A 120 3.96 1.93 1.52
CA LEU A 120 5.01 2.00 0.49
C LEU A 120 5.86 3.25 0.68
N ASN A 121 5.23 4.39 0.97
CA ASN A 121 5.93 5.66 1.13
C ASN A 121 6.43 5.95 2.55
N HIS A 122 6.89 4.93 3.26
CA HIS A 122 7.34 5.08 4.64
C HIS A 122 8.61 5.92 4.73
N THR A 123 9.67 5.50 4.03
CA THR A 123 10.92 6.26 3.92
C THR A 123 10.95 7.11 2.65
N ASP A 124 10.83 6.49 1.47
CA ASP A 124 10.73 7.22 0.20
C ASP A 124 9.32 7.78 0.00
N LYS A 125 9.16 9.12 -0.07
CA LYS A 125 7.85 9.76 -0.18
C LYS A 125 7.25 9.66 -1.59
N ALA A 126 8.05 9.39 -2.61
CA ALA A 126 7.59 9.23 -3.98
C ALA A 126 7.03 7.82 -4.26
N GLN A 127 7.47 6.81 -3.50
CA GLN A 127 7.13 5.40 -3.71
C GLN A 127 5.62 5.13 -3.62
N LYS A 128 5.04 4.65 -4.72
CA LYS A 128 3.59 4.37 -4.87
C LYS A 128 3.36 3.35 -5.99
N ILE A 129 2.15 2.79 -6.04
CA ILE A 129 1.68 1.90 -7.12
C ILE A 129 0.37 2.48 -7.65
N GLY A 130 0.40 3.05 -8.86
CA GLY A 130 -0.76 3.72 -9.47
C GLY A 130 -1.51 4.67 -8.52
N GLY A 131 -0.75 5.50 -7.78
CA GLY A 131 -1.28 6.45 -6.80
C GLY A 131 -1.48 5.89 -5.38
N LEU A 132 -1.43 4.58 -5.18
CA LEU A 132 -1.54 3.97 -3.85
C LEU A 132 -0.23 4.06 -3.09
N THR A 133 -0.31 4.59 -1.87
CA THR A 133 0.80 4.59 -0.91
C THR A 133 0.66 3.49 0.15
N ASN A 134 -0.51 2.84 0.22
CA ASN A 134 -0.88 1.93 1.29
C ASN A 134 -1.59 0.70 0.75
N LEU A 135 -1.05 -0.49 1.06
CA LEU A 135 -1.67 -1.77 0.78
C LEU A 135 -2.23 -2.36 2.08
N THR A 136 -3.43 -2.93 2.03
CA THR A 136 -4.08 -3.54 3.19
C THR A 136 -4.28 -5.02 2.94
N MET A 137 -3.75 -5.87 3.82
CA MET A 137 -3.90 -7.32 3.79
C MET A 137 -4.79 -7.73 4.97
N ASN A 138 -6.08 -7.97 4.71
CA ASN A 138 -7.02 -8.44 5.72
C ASN A 138 -6.92 -9.96 5.88
N ASN A 139 -6.79 -10.42 7.13
CA ASN A 139 -6.56 -11.83 7.47
C ASN A 139 -7.80 -12.73 7.35
N ASN A 140 -8.96 -12.16 7.08
CA ASN A 140 -10.24 -12.86 6.94
C ASN A 140 -10.62 -13.70 8.17
N LYS A 141 -10.18 -13.31 9.38
CA LYS A 141 -10.42 -14.10 10.60
C LYS A 141 -11.91 -14.38 10.89
N GLN A 142 -12.81 -13.50 10.46
CA GLN A 142 -14.26 -13.62 10.69
C GLN A 142 -15.03 -14.10 9.44
N ASP A 143 -14.34 -14.38 8.33
CA ASP A 143 -14.93 -14.84 7.09
C ASP A 143 -14.27 -16.14 6.66
N ASN A 144 -14.87 -17.27 7.03
CA ASN A 144 -14.36 -18.61 6.72
C ASN A 144 -14.29 -18.86 5.20
N THR A 145 -15.12 -18.18 4.42
CA THR A 145 -15.16 -18.34 2.95
C THR A 145 -14.09 -17.53 2.25
N ILE A 146 -13.48 -16.54 2.93
CA ILE A 146 -12.54 -15.53 2.44
C ILE A 146 -13.04 -14.64 1.28
N VAL A 147 -14.20 -14.93 0.69
CA VAL A 147 -14.69 -14.27 -0.53
C VAL A 147 -15.63 -13.10 -0.28
N SER A 148 -16.13 -12.91 0.94
CA SER A 148 -17.22 -11.94 1.19
C SER A 148 -16.81 -10.51 0.85
N GLN A 149 -15.58 -10.11 1.19
CA GLN A 149 -15.05 -8.80 0.83
C GLN A 149 -14.83 -8.65 -0.68
N PHE A 150 -14.30 -9.68 -1.34
CA PHE A 150 -14.05 -9.66 -2.78
C PHE A 150 -15.35 -9.50 -3.55
N MET A 151 -16.33 -10.36 -3.26
CA MET A 151 -17.65 -10.34 -3.91
C MET A 151 -18.45 -9.09 -3.55
N GLY A 152 -18.46 -8.69 -2.27
CA GLY A 152 -19.21 -7.53 -1.81
C GLY A 152 -18.75 -6.25 -2.47
N TYR A 153 -17.43 -5.99 -2.48
CA TYR A 153 -16.92 -4.79 -3.14
C TYR A 153 -17.05 -4.83 -4.66
N ALA A 154 -16.92 -6.00 -5.29
CA ALA A 154 -17.19 -6.15 -6.71
C ALA A 154 -18.65 -5.82 -7.05
N LEU A 155 -19.60 -6.31 -6.25
CA LEU A 155 -21.04 -6.03 -6.41
C LEU A 155 -21.35 -4.54 -6.29
N PHE A 156 -20.82 -3.85 -5.26
CA PHE A 156 -21.04 -2.40 -5.12
C PHE A 156 -20.52 -1.61 -6.31
N ASN A 157 -19.30 -1.92 -6.78
CA ASN A 157 -18.74 -1.27 -7.96
C ASN A 157 -19.58 -1.55 -9.22
N ALA A 158 -20.07 -2.78 -9.40
CA ALA A 158 -20.95 -3.12 -10.52
C ALA A 158 -22.31 -2.40 -10.45
N ALA A 159 -22.80 -2.09 -9.26
CA ALA A 159 -24.00 -1.30 -9.02
C ALA A 159 -23.77 0.23 -9.13
N GLY A 160 -22.57 0.68 -9.50
CA GLY A 160 -22.23 2.10 -9.62
C GLY A 160 -21.99 2.80 -8.28
N SER A 161 -21.88 2.06 -7.16
CA SER A 161 -21.55 2.61 -5.85
C SER A 161 -20.03 2.52 -5.61
N PRO A 162 -19.30 3.64 -5.43
CA PRO A 162 -17.86 3.60 -5.24
C PRO A 162 -17.43 2.73 -4.05
N ALA A 163 -16.73 1.64 -4.34
CA ALA A 163 -16.20 0.73 -3.34
C ALA A 163 -14.71 0.42 -3.57
N PRO A 164 -13.95 0.02 -2.54
CA PRO A 164 -12.56 -0.43 -2.70
C PRO A 164 -12.40 -1.50 -3.78
N ARG A 165 -11.29 -1.50 -4.51
CA ARG A 165 -10.87 -2.73 -5.21
C ARG A 165 -10.48 -3.81 -4.19
N CYS A 166 -10.63 -5.06 -4.57
CA CYS A 166 -10.23 -6.20 -3.75
C CYS A 166 -9.62 -7.29 -4.61
N ALA A 167 -8.52 -7.88 -4.15
CA ALA A 167 -7.89 -9.04 -4.76
C ALA A 167 -7.45 -10.03 -3.66
N PHE A 168 -7.01 -11.22 -4.07
CA PHE A 168 -6.41 -12.19 -3.15
C PHE A 168 -4.89 -12.07 -3.15
N ALA A 169 -4.27 -12.17 -1.97
CA ALA A 169 -2.82 -12.13 -1.82
C ALA A 169 -2.34 -13.27 -0.91
N LYS A 170 -1.40 -14.08 -1.39
CA LYS A 170 -0.65 -15.02 -0.56
C LYS A 170 0.46 -14.24 0.15
N VAL A 171 0.40 -14.19 1.47
CA VAL A 171 1.33 -13.41 2.29
C VAL A 171 2.36 -14.33 2.94
N THR A 172 3.64 -14.05 2.70
CA THR A 172 4.78 -14.72 3.34
C THR A 172 5.58 -13.70 4.13
N VAL A 173 5.90 -13.99 5.39
CA VAL A 173 6.74 -13.12 6.25
C VAL A 173 7.95 -13.90 6.71
N ASN A 174 9.16 -13.41 6.45
CA ASN A 174 10.43 -14.07 6.80
C ASN A 174 10.46 -15.56 6.39
N GLY A 175 10.03 -15.84 5.15
CA GLY A 175 9.95 -17.21 4.62
C GLY A 175 8.76 -18.04 5.11
N LYS A 176 8.01 -17.60 6.13
CA LYS A 176 6.82 -18.29 6.63
C LYS A 176 5.56 -17.85 5.90
N ASN A 177 4.91 -18.79 5.21
CA ASN A 177 3.60 -18.56 4.59
C ASN A 177 2.51 -18.39 5.67
N LEU A 178 1.78 -17.28 5.63
CA LEU A 178 0.67 -16.95 6.53
C LEU A 178 -0.72 -17.24 5.92
N GLY A 179 -0.77 -17.69 4.66
CA GLY A 179 -1.99 -18.02 3.92
C GLY A 179 -2.46 -16.90 2.98
N VAL A 180 -3.71 -17.05 2.50
CA VAL A 180 -4.34 -16.11 1.55
C VAL A 180 -5.12 -15.03 2.30
N TYR A 181 -4.86 -13.78 1.97
CA TYR A 181 -5.47 -12.59 2.53
C TYR A 181 -6.36 -11.92 1.48
N SER A 182 -7.33 -11.12 1.92
CA SER A 182 -7.98 -10.15 1.04
C SER A 182 -7.14 -8.88 1.00
N HIS A 183 -6.53 -8.60 -0.15
CA HIS A 183 -5.90 -7.34 -0.43
C HIS A 183 -6.95 -6.30 -0.80
N VAL A 184 -7.25 -5.38 0.12
CA VAL A 184 -8.27 -4.35 -0.06
C VAL A 184 -7.61 -3.01 -0.32
N GLU A 185 -8.11 -2.27 -1.32
CA GLU A 185 -7.70 -0.90 -1.60
C GLU A 185 -7.97 -0.02 -0.38
N THR A 186 -6.95 0.72 0.07
CA THR A 186 -7.17 1.68 1.16
C THR A 186 -7.97 2.86 0.61
N VAL A 187 -9.17 3.12 1.16
CA VAL A 187 -9.98 4.29 0.79
C VAL A 187 -9.21 5.57 1.09
N ARG A 188 -8.82 6.26 0.01
CA ARG A 188 -8.07 7.52 -0.05
C ARG A 188 -8.40 8.20 -1.39
N LYS A 189 -7.59 9.18 -1.76
CA LYS A 189 -7.60 9.91 -3.03
C LYS A 189 -7.87 9.04 -4.27
N THR A 190 -7.28 7.85 -4.40
CA THR A 190 -7.52 6.97 -5.55
C THR A 190 -8.97 6.49 -5.67
N VAL A 191 -9.61 6.16 -4.54
CA VAL A 191 -11.04 5.78 -4.51
C VAL A 191 -11.91 6.99 -4.75
N LEU A 192 -11.56 8.15 -4.17
CA LEU A 192 -12.31 9.39 -4.37
C LEU A 192 -12.33 9.79 -5.85
N ASN A 193 -11.15 9.84 -6.47
CA ASN A 193 -11.01 10.22 -7.87
C ASN A 193 -11.76 9.26 -8.80
N ARG A 194 -11.67 7.94 -8.55
CA ARG A 194 -12.41 6.94 -9.33
C ARG A 194 -13.93 7.05 -9.15
N GLY A 195 -14.39 7.27 -7.93
CA GLY A 195 -15.81 7.21 -7.58
C GLY A 195 -16.58 8.51 -7.80
N PHE A 196 -15.91 9.64 -7.63
CA PHE A 196 -16.54 10.98 -7.63
C PHE A 196 -15.93 11.94 -8.66
N GLY A 197 -14.91 11.51 -9.41
CA GLY A 197 -14.27 12.30 -10.46
C GLY A 197 -13.27 13.37 -9.95
N ASN A 198 -13.03 13.45 -8.65
CA ASN A 198 -12.01 14.33 -8.05
C ASN A 198 -11.53 13.79 -6.69
N GLU A 199 -10.48 14.39 -6.13
CA GLU A 199 -9.91 14.02 -4.82
C GLU A 199 -10.03 15.12 -3.75
N ASP A 200 -10.79 16.18 -4.03
CA ASP A 200 -10.84 17.40 -3.22
C ASP A 200 -11.81 17.30 -2.03
N GLY A 201 -12.71 16.32 -2.08
CA GLY A 201 -13.66 16.05 -1.01
C GLY A 201 -13.01 15.62 0.31
N THR A 202 -13.75 15.85 1.40
CA THR A 202 -13.35 15.40 2.74
C THR A 202 -13.76 13.96 2.97
N LEU A 203 -12.81 13.11 3.35
CA LEU A 203 -13.03 11.71 3.67
C LEU A 203 -12.99 11.50 5.18
N TYR A 204 -14.02 10.86 5.72
CA TYR A 204 -14.10 10.45 7.12
C TYR A 204 -14.18 8.92 7.23
N GLU A 205 -13.59 8.36 8.29
CA GLU A 205 -13.75 6.96 8.68
C GLU A 205 -14.47 6.89 10.03
N GLY A 206 -15.59 6.17 10.06
CA GLY A 206 -16.29 5.84 11.29
C GLY A 206 -15.81 4.50 11.85
N THR A 207 -15.34 4.48 13.09
CA THR A 207 -15.06 3.23 13.83
C THR A 207 -15.89 3.18 15.10
N VAL A 208 -16.95 2.36 15.11
CA VAL A 208 -17.91 2.28 16.23
C VAL A 208 -18.50 3.66 16.57
N VAL A 209 -19.08 4.28 15.53
CA VAL A 209 -19.73 5.59 15.57
C VAL A 209 -20.88 5.55 14.56
N ASP A 210 -21.91 6.34 14.81
CA ASP A 210 -23.02 6.59 13.90
C ASP A 210 -23.40 8.08 13.93
N PHE A 211 -24.35 8.50 13.10
CA PHE A 211 -24.84 9.88 13.00
C PHE A 211 -25.79 10.27 14.15
N TYR A 212 -25.29 10.17 15.39
CA TYR A 212 -25.97 10.69 16.56
C TYR A 212 -25.61 12.16 16.82
N GLU A 213 -26.55 12.90 17.39
CA GLU A 213 -26.31 14.27 17.83
C GLU A 213 -25.14 14.32 18.83
N GLY A 214 -24.17 15.20 18.56
CA GLY A 214 -22.98 15.38 19.40
C GLY A 214 -21.84 14.37 19.19
N TRP A 215 -21.95 13.45 18.22
CA TRP A 215 -20.91 12.43 17.95
C TRP A 215 -20.04 12.77 16.73
N ASP A 216 -20.09 13.99 16.21
CA ASP A 216 -19.33 14.40 15.03
C ASP A 216 -17.81 14.35 15.25
N GLY A 217 -17.34 14.57 16.48
CA GLY A 217 -15.93 14.44 16.85
C GLY A 217 -15.38 13.01 16.78
N SER A 218 -16.24 12.00 16.80
CA SER A 218 -15.88 10.58 16.75
C SER A 218 -15.35 10.11 15.40
N PHE A 219 -15.69 10.81 14.32
CA PHE A 219 -15.28 10.45 12.97
C PHE A 219 -13.81 10.83 12.73
N GLU A 220 -13.02 9.88 12.25
CA GLU A 220 -11.62 10.13 11.92
C GLU A 220 -11.51 10.76 10.52
N ARG A 221 -11.09 12.02 10.44
CA ARG A 221 -10.84 12.66 9.15
C ARG A 221 -9.56 12.11 8.50
N LYS A 222 -9.69 11.55 7.30
CA LYS A 222 -8.59 10.96 6.51
C LYS A 222 -7.99 11.94 5.50
N THR A 223 -8.80 12.75 4.84
CA THR A 223 -8.41 13.78 3.85
C THR A 223 -9.36 14.97 3.90
N GLY A 224 -9.03 16.08 3.24
CA GLY A 224 -9.86 17.28 3.16
C GLY A 224 -9.68 18.27 4.31
N ASN A 225 -10.34 19.43 4.20
CA ASN A 225 -10.23 20.53 5.16
C ASN A 225 -11.02 20.26 6.45
N ARG A 226 -10.58 20.83 7.59
CA ARG A 226 -11.29 20.80 8.87
C ARG A 226 -12.57 21.62 8.82
N ASP A 227 -12.49 22.77 8.16
CA ASP A 227 -13.58 23.75 8.12
C ASP A 227 -14.45 23.54 6.88
N TRP A 228 -15.03 22.34 6.76
CA TRP A 228 -15.95 22.02 5.67
C TRP A 228 -17.13 23.01 5.59
N ARG A 229 -17.52 23.63 6.72
CA ARG A 229 -18.52 24.70 6.80
C ARG A 229 -18.13 26.01 6.11
N THR A 230 -16.84 26.24 5.83
CA THR A 230 -16.36 27.44 5.10
C THR A 230 -16.07 27.16 3.63
N SER A 231 -16.13 25.89 3.22
CA SER A 231 -15.77 25.44 1.86
C SER A 231 -16.96 25.42 0.90
N ALA A 232 -18.18 25.68 1.40
CA ALA A 232 -19.36 25.95 0.59
C ALA A 232 -19.47 27.47 0.37
N LYS A 233 -18.68 27.99 -0.56
CA LYS A 233 -18.89 29.31 -1.18
C LYS A 233 -18.75 29.16 -2.68
#